data_AF-A0A973IIL4-F1
#
_entry.id   AF-A0A973IIL4-F1
#
_cell.length_a   1.000
_cell.length_b   1.000
_cell.length_c   1.000
_cell.angle_alpha   90.00
_cell.angle_beta   90.00
_cell.angle_gamma   90.00
#
_symmetry.space_group_name_H-M   'P 1'
#
loop_
_entity.id
_entity.type
_entity.pdbx_description
1 polymer ?
#
loop_
_entity_poly.entity_id
_entity_poly.type
_entity_poly.pdbx_seq_one_letter_code
_entity_poly.pdbx_strand_id
1 'polypeptide(L)'
;MISVLTFLLIFVGVAVSVYQVYDIYYAQNFEDDERQASSETPLGQLSQQAERYAATGEPQRLLDIAGRLFGAHFDQRLLLSAASLPNAPQYLGALLRRGRRIVINGRLRVRHPLAWKTNLPRRDSRPVLLTLVLVNCLVVMFLGGLSLYTIAYRVPVESLAWMNSDWILMLLIYAVIAMTHGISRLDGYLHDLYLIGTLSRTAG
;
A
#
# COMPACT_ATOMS: atom_id res chain seq x y z
N MET A 1 15.15 -20.23 30.26
CA MET A 1 15.46 -20.15 28.81
C MET A 1 14.25 -19.67 28.00
N ILE A 2 13.03 -20.18 28.24
CA ILE A 2 11.82 -19.75 27.52
C ILE A 2 11.53 -18.24 27.72
N SER A 3 11.58 -17.69 28.94
CA SER A 3 11.32 -16.25 29.15
C SER A 3 12.31 -15.32 28.45
N VAL A 4 13.61 -15.65 28.43
CA VAL A 4 14.62 -14.85 27.71
C VAL A 4 14.36 -14.85 26.21
N LEU A 5 13.97 -16.02 25.66
CA LEU A 5 13.57 -16.12 24.26
C LEU A 5 12.30 -15.31 23.97
N THR A 6 11.30 -15.35 24.85
CA THR A 6 10.07 -14.56 24.71
C THR A 6 10.36 -13.06 24.70
N PHE A 7 11.22 -12.56 25.60
CA PHE A 7 11.63 -11.15 25.59
C PHE A 7 12.41 -10.77 24.33
N LEU A 8 13.28 -11.65 23.84
CA LEU A 8 13.96 -11.43 22.56
C LEU A 8 12.95 -11.32 21.41
N LEU A 9 11.96 -12.22 21.35
CA LEU A 9 10.92 -12.20 20.31
C LEU A 9 10.02 -10.96 20.42
N ILE A 10 9.69 -10.53 21.63
CA ILE A 10 8.99 -9.26 21.87
C ILE A 10 9.81 -8.09 21.31
N PHE A 11 11.11 -8.02 21.65
CA PHE A 11 12.00 -6.98 21.16
C PHE A 11 12.10 -6.98 19.63
N VAL A 12 12.26 -8.15 19.01
CA VAL A 12 12.24 -8.31 17.55
C VAL A 12 10.91 -7.84 16.97
N GLY A 13 9.78 -8.20 17.60
CA GLY A 13 8.45 -7.74 17.19
C GLY A 13 8.33 -6.21 17.21
N VAL A 14 8.81 -5.56 18.26
CA VAL A 14 8.83 -4.08 18.34
C VAL A 14 9.69 -3.49 17.22
N ALA A 15 10.90 -4.03 16.99
CA ALA A 15 11.77 -3.57 15.91
C ALA A 15 11.11 -3.74 14.52
N VAL A 16 10.46 -4.88 14.28
CA VAL A 16 9.70 -5.14 13.05
C VAL A 16 8.55 -4.14 12.89
N SER A 17 7.82 -3.81 13.96
CA SER A 17 6.73 -2.85 13.90
C SER A 17 7.22 -1.44 13.53
N VAL A 18 8.37 -1.01 14.07
CA VAL A 18 8.98 0.27 13.70
C VAL A 18 9.42 0.25 12.24
N TYR A 19 10.06 -0.85 11.80
CA TYR A 19 10.45 -1.03 10.42
C TYR A 19 9.24 -1.01 9.47
N GLN A 20 8.11 -1.63 9.83
CA GLN A 20 6.89 -1.59 9.04
C GLN A 20 6.39 -0.16 8.80
N VAL A 21 6.42 0.70 9.83
CA VAL A 21 6.03 2.11 9.64
C VAL A 21 6.95 2.79 8.63
N TYR A 22 8.25 2.58 8.75
CA TYR A 22 9.23 3.13 7.82
C TYR A 22 9.00 2.62 6.39
N ASP A 23 8.86 1.31 6.21
CA ASP A 23 8.63 0.67 4.91
C ASP A 23 7.34 1.17 4.25
N ILE A 24 6.24 1.28 5.02
CA ILE A 24 4.97 1.81 4.51
C ILE A 24 5.10 3.28 4.12
N TYR A 25 5.75 4.09 4.95
CA TYR A 25 5.98 5.50 4.66
C TYR A 25 6.85 5.68 3.41
N TYR A 26 7.90 4.87 3.28
CA TYR A 26 8.80 4.90 2.14
C TYR A 26 8.09 4.47 0.85
N ALA A 27 7.34 3.36 0.89
CA ALA A 27 6.53 2.87 -0.22
C ALA A 27 5.52 3.91 -0.71
N GLN A 28 4.90 4.65 0.21
CA GLN A 28 3.90 5.66 -0.14
C GLN A 28 4.47 6.92 -0.79
N ASN A 29 5.70 7.31 -0.46
CA ASN A 29 6.27 8.62 -0.82
C ASN A 29 7.42 8.56 -1.84
N PHE A 30 8.15 7.44 -1.94
CA PHE A 30 9.39 7.40 -2.72
C PHE A 30 9.48 6.24 -3.73
N GLU A 31 8.75 5.13 -3.51
CA GLU A 31 8.88 3.93 -4.35
C GLU A 31 8.49 4.18 -5.82
N ASP A 32 7.46 5.01 -6.06
CA ASP A 32 7.02 5.34 -7.42
C ASP A 32 7.94 6.37 -8.09
N ASP A 33 8.59 7.26 -7.32
CA ASP A 33 9.54 8.25 -7.83
C ASP A 33 10.86 7.59 -8.28
N GLU A 34 11.36 6.61 -7.53
CA GLU A 34 12.55 5.84 -7.90
C GLU A 34 12.31 4.98 -9.15
N ARG A 35 11.13 4.36 -9.25
CA ARG A 35 10.72 3.61 -10.43
C ARG A 35 10.58 4.53 -11.65
N GLN A 36 10.07 5.75 -11.48
CA GLN A 36 10.04 6.72 -12.56
C GLN A 36 11.46 7.13 -13.01
N ALA A 37 12.37 7.37 -12.06
CA ALA A 37 13.73 7.81 -12.35
C ALA A 37 14.53 6.76 -13.14
N SER A 38 14.22 5.48 -12.98
CA SER A 38 14.88 4.40 -13.73
C SER A 38 14.20 4.12 -15.07
N SER A 39 14.89 4.47 -16.17
CA SER A 39 14.49 4.22 -17.55
C SER A 39 14.47 2.73 -17.95
N GLU A 40 15.04 1.86 -17.12
CA GLU A 40 15.01 0.41 -17.31
C GLU A 40 13.70 -0.20 -16.83
N THR A 41 12.96 0.49 -15.95
CA THR A 41 11.68 -0.03 -15.46
C THR A 41 10.55 0.26 -16.44
N PRO A 42 9.51 -0.60 -16.48
CA PRO A 42 8.31 -0.34 -17.28
C PRO A 42 7.64 1.01 -16.97
N LEU A 43 7.73 1.47 -15.71
CA LEU A 43 7.17 2.74 -15.30
C LEU A 43 7.99 3.92 -15.83
N GLY A 44 9.33 3.88 -15.70
CA GLY A 44 10.19 4.94 -16.23
C GLY A 44 10.09 5.08 -17.75
N GLN A 45 9.98 3.96 -18.48
CA GLN A 45 9.75 3.99 -19.94
C GLN A 45 8.41 4.64 -20.31
N LEU A 46 7.33 4.31 -19.59
CA LEU A 46 6.01 4.91 -19.83
C LEU A 46 5.99 6.40 -19.44
N SER A 47 6.58 6.76 -18.31
CA SER A 47 6.65 8.15 -17.82
C SER A 47 7.43 9.04 -18.77
N GLN A 48 8.60 8.59 -19.26
CA GLN A 48 9.39 9.36 -20.22
C GLN A 48 8.63 9.61 -21.53
N GLN A 49 7.84 8.64 -21.99
CA GLN A 49 7.05 8.79 -23.21
C GLN A 49 5.77 9.58 -22.99
N ALA A 50 5.20 9.54 -21.78
CA ALA A 50 4.09 10.41 -21.39
C ALA A 50 4.53 11.88 -21.34
N GLU A 51 5.73 12.18 -20.80
CA GLU A 51 6.30 13.53 -20.85
C GLU A 51 6.53 14.01 -22.28
N ARG A 52 7.06 13.14 -23.16
CA ARG A 52 7.21 13.45 -24.58
C ARG A 52 5.86 13.68 -25.26
N TYR A 53 4.85 12.87 -24.95
CA TYR A 53 3.49 13.05 -25.45
C TYR A 53 2.90 14.39 -24.98
N ALA A 54 3.09 14.77 -23.73
CA ALA A 54 2.64 16.07 -23.22
C ALA A 54 3.34 17.25 -23.92
N ALA A 55 4.60 17.10 -24.31
CA ALA A 55 5.37 18.13 -25.00
C ALA A 55 5.13 18.20 -26.52
N THR A 56 4.92 17.05 -27.18
CA THR A 56 4.89 16.94 -28.66
C THR A 56 3.52 16.60 -29.22
N GLY A 57 2.61 16.07 -28.40
CA GLY A 57 1.31 15.58 -28.82
C GLY A 57 1.34 14.25 -29.58
N GLU A 58 2.50 13.60 -29.77
CA GLU A 58 2.62 12.37 -30.55
C GLU A 58 2.37 11.10 -29.69
N PRO A 59 1.27 10.35 -29.90
CA PRO A 59 0.92 9.23 -29.02
C PRO A 59 1.53 7.89 -29.45
N GLN A 60 2.07 7.76 -30.67
CA GLN A 60 2.42 6.48 -31.28
C GLN A 60 3.42 5.66 -30.45
N ARG A 61 4.52 6.28 -30.02
CA ARG A 61 5.54 5.59 -29.21
C ARG A 61 5.01 5.16 -27.83
N LEU A 62 4.15 5.97 -27.23
CA LEU A 62 3.52 5.66 -25.95
C LEU A 62 2.56 4.46 -26.09
N LEU A 63 1.76 4.44 -27.17
CA LEU A 63 0.84 3.34 -27.47
C LEU A 63 1.56 2.04 -27.80
N ASP A 64 2.70 2.09 -28.49
CA ASP A 64 3.52 0.91 -28.81
C ASP A 64 4.06 0.24 -27.54
N ILE A 65 4.61 1.03 -26.62
CA ILE A 65 5.14 0.52 -25.34
C ILE A 65 3.99 -0.01 -24.47
N ALA A 66 2.87 0.71 -24.41
CA ALA A 66 1.70 0.24 -23.68
C ALA A 66 1.12 -1.05 -24.26
N GLY A 67 1.10 -1.21 -25.60
CA GLY A 67 0.66 -2.43 -26.25
C GLY A 67 1.48 -3.65 -25.83
N ARG A 68 2.79 -3.49 -25.61
CA ARG A 68 3.68 -4.55 -25.11
C ARG A 68 3.44 -4.86 -23.62
N LEU A 69 3.18 -3.85 -22.80
CA LEU A 69 3.06 -4.00 -21.34
C LEU A 69 1.67 -4.49 -20.90
N PHE A 70 0.62 -3.93 -21.50
CA PHE A 70 -0.78 -4.19 -21.14
C PHE A 70 -1.47 -5.22 -22.04
N GLY A 71 -0.97 -5.43 -23.26
CA GLY A 71 -1.55 -6.31 -24.27
C GLY A 71 -2.61 -5.63 -25.14
N ALA A 72 -3.05 -6.33 -26.19
CA ALA A 72 -3.89 -5.78 -27.27
C ALA A 72 -5.31 -5.33 -26.86
N HIS A 73 -5.79 -5.73 -25.68
CA HIS A 73 -7.16 -5.44 -25.22
C HIS A 73 -7.24 -4.27 -24.24
N PHE A 74 -6.13 -3.54 -24.04
CA PHE A 74 -6.09 -2.43 -23.11
C PHE A 74 -6.71 -1.16 -23.72
N ASP A 75 -7.49 -0.44 -22.91
CA ASP A 75 -8.15 0.79 -23.36
C ASP A 75 -7.13 1.93 -23.51
N GLN A 76 -6.81 2.25 -24.76
CA GLN A 76 -5.86 3.30 -25.12
C GLN A 76 -6.30 4.70 -24.65
N ARG A 77 -7.61 4.94 -24.48
CA ARG A 77 -8.11 6.24 -24.01
C ARG A 77 -7.77 6.49 -22.54
N LEU A 78 -7.79 5.44 -21.73
CA LEU A 78 -7.36 5.49 -20.32
C LEU A 78 -5.87 5.76 -20.19
N LEU A 79 -5.05 5.23 -21.12
CA LEU A 79 -3.62 5.52 -21.14
C LEU A 79 -3.34 6.99 -21.48
N LEU A 80 -3.97 7.51 -22.53
CA LEU A 80 -3.72 8.86 -23.02
C LEU A 80 -4.24 9.91 -22.03
N SER A 81 -5.38 9.66 -21.39
CA SER A 81 -5.88 10.51 -20.30
C SER A 81 -4.92 10.50 -19.10
N ALA A 82 -4.40 9.34 -18.69
CA ALA A 82 -3.39 9.26 -17.64
C ALA A 82 -2.11 10.03 -17.99
N ALA A 83 -1.65 9.94 -19.24
CA ALA A 83 -0.46 10.64 -19.72
C ALA A 83 -0.64 12.17 -19.80
N SER A 84 -1.87 12.65 -19.96
CA SER A 84 -2.18 14.08 -20.04
C SER A 84 -2.35 14.79 -18.68
N LEU A 85 -2.41 14.05 -17.58
CA LEU A 85 -2.64 14.63 -16.25
C LEU A 85 -1.33 15.08 -15.57
N PRO A 86 -1.37 16.14 -14.74
CA PRO A 86 -0.27 16.44 -13.84
C PRO A 86 -0.11 15.25 -12.87
N ASN A 87 1.12 14.73 -12.75
CA ASN A 87 1.46 13.47 -12.06
C ASN A 87 1.10 12.18 -12.83
N ALA A 88 1.18 12.21 -14.17
CA ALA A 88 1.06 11.03 -15.05
C ALA A 88 1.77 9.75 -14.52
N PRO A 89 2.99 9.79 -13.94
CA PRO A 89 3.67 8.61 -13.41
C PRO A 89 2.85 7.84 -12.37
N GLN A 90 2.14 8.51 -11.46
CA GLN A 90 1.34 7.86 -10.42
C GLN A 90 0.16 7.09 -11.03
N TYR A 91 -0.50 7.69 -12.02
CA TYR A 91 -1.61 7.08 -12.74
C TYR A 91 -1.16 5.89 -13.60
N LEU A 92 -0.03 6.04 -14.30
CA LEU A 92 0.57 4.98 -15.12
C LEU A 92 1.06 3.81 -14.25
N GLY A 93 1.61 4.08 -13.06
CA GLY A 93 2.00 3.07 -12.08
C GLY A 93 0.80 2.27 -11.57
N ALA A 94 -0.29 2.95 -11.21
CA ALA A 94 -1.54 2.29 -10.81
C ALA A 94 -2.11 1.41 -11.94
N LEU A 95 -2.09 1.90 -13.18
CA LEU A 95 -2.48 1.12 -14.35
C LEU A 95 -1.56 -0.09 -14.54
N LEU A 96 -0.24 0.05 -14.47
CA LEU A 96 0.70 -1.08 -14.57
C LEU A 96 0.43 -2.16 -13.53
N ARG A 97 0.21 -1.77 -12.27
CA ARG A 97 -0.03 -2.69 -11.15
C ARG A 97 -1.36 -3.45 -11.29
N ARG A 98 -2.41 -2.81 -11.84
CA ARG A 98 -3.79 -3.33 -11.76
C ARG A 98 -4.52 -3.45 -13.09
N GLY A 99 -3.93 -3.00 -14.20
CA GLY A 99 -4.53 -2.90 -15.52
C GLY A 99 -5.15 -4.19 -16.04
N ARG A 100 -4.51 -5.34 -15.75
CA ARG A 100 -4.99 -6.68 -16.15
C ARG A 100 -6.27 -7.14 -15.44
N ARG A 101 -6.72 -6.45 -14.38
CA ARG A 101 -7.92 -6.79 -13.59
C ARG A 101 -9.05 -5.77 -13.73
N ILE A 102 -8.87 -4.76 -14.58
CA ILE A 102 -9.88 -3.73 -14.84
C ILE A 102 -10.86 -4.27 -15.89
N VAL A 103 -12.16 -4.29 -15.55
CA VAL A 103 -13.23 -4.60 -16.51
C VAL A 103 -14.02 -3.32 -16.75
N ILE A 104 -13.96 -2.81 -17.99
CA ILE A 104 -14.62 -1.58 -18.42
C ILE A 104 -15.94 -1.97 -19.09
N ASN A 105 -17.04 -2.02 -18.31
CA ASN A 105 -18.40 -2.24 -18.81
C ASN A 105 -19.28 -1.03 -18.51
N GLY A 106 -18.99 0.13 -19.13
CA GLY A 106 -19.76 1.37 -19.02
C GLY A 106 -19.70 2.10 -17.66
N ARG A 107 -19.35 1.39 -16.58
CA ARG A 107 -18.85 1.93 -15.31
C ARG A 107 -17.67 1.07 -14.91
N LEU A 108 -16.53 1.68 -14.59
CA LEU A 108 -15.33 0.94 -14.20
C LEU A 108 -15.65 0.14 -12.92
N ARG A 109 -15.54 -1.18 -12.99
CA ARG A 109 -15.75 -2.08 -11.85
C ARG A 109 -14.54 -2.98 -11.73
N VAL A 110 -14.01 -3.13 -10.52
CA VAL A 110 -12.91 -4.06 -10.28
C VAL A 110 -13.48 -5.38 -9.81
N ARG A 111 -13.06 -6.46 -10.48
CA ARG A 111 -13.39 -7.83 -10.10
C ARG A 111 -12.36 -8.30 -9.08
N HIS A 112 -12.80 -8.42 -7.83
CA HIS A 112 -11.99 -9.00 -6.77
C HIS A 112 -11.86 -10.53 -6.98
N PRO A 113 -10.83 -11.19 -6.42
CA PRO A 113 -10.61 -12.63 -6.58
C PRO A 113 -11.80 -13.52 -6.15
N LEU A 114 -12.72 -13.00 -5.32
CA LEU A 114 -13.98 -13.67 -4.95
C LEU A 114 -15.18 -13.30 -5.84
N ALA A 115 -14.96 -12.80 -7.06
CA ALA A 115 -16.01 -12.33 -7.99
C ALA A 115 -16.89 -11.18 -7.47
N TRP A 116 -16.59 -10.61 -6.30
CA TRP A 116 -17.21 -9.38 -5.83
C TRP A 116 -16.82 -8.19 -6.70
N LYS A 117 -17.81 -7.37 -7.05
CA LYS A 117 -17.66 -6.12 -7.80
C LYS A 117 -17.89 -4.98 -6.82
N THR A 118 -16.85 -4.26 -6.43
CA THR A 118 -17.00 -3.06 -5.60
C THR A 118 -16.92 -1.81 -6.48
N ASN A 119 -17.63 -0.77 -6.06
CA ASN A 119 -17.45 0.56 -6.63
C ASN A 119 -16.08 1.10 -6.21
N LEU A 120 -15.46 1.90 -7.08
CA LEU A 120 -14.14 2.48 -6.79
C LEU A 120 -14.26 3.49 -5.63
N PRO A 121 -13.32 3.50 -4.68
CA PRO A 121 -13.34 4.45 -3.57
C PRO A 121 -13.34 5.88 -4.11
N ARG A 122 -14.19 6.74 -3.52
CA ARG A 122 -14.33 8.15 -3.91
C ARG A 122 -13.45 9.11 -3.12
N ARG A 123 -12.89 8.65 -1.99
CA ARG A 123 -12.05 9.43 -1.09
C ARG A 123 -10.70 8.74 -0.94
N ASP A 124 -9.65 9.54 -0.77
CA ASP A 124 -8.33 9.05 -0.43
C ASP A 124 -8.33 8.54 1.01
N SER A 125 -8.11 7.25 1.19
CA SER A 125 -8.07 6.60 2.50
C SER A 125 -6.67 6.59 3.11
N ARG A 126 -5.63 6.98 2.35
CA ARG A 126 -4.23 7.01 2.79
C ARG A 126 -4.00 7.67 4.15
N PRO A 127 -4.50 8.90 4.43
CA PRO A 127 -4.24 9.52 5.73
C PRO A 127 -4.84 8.74 6.90
N VAL A 128 -6.01 8.13 6.70
CA VAL A 128 -6.68 7.32 7.72
C VAL A 128 -5.91 6.02 7.97
N LEU A 129 -5.46 5.34 6.91
CA LEU A 129 -4.71 4.09 7.05
C LEU A 129 -3.31 4.34 7.60
N LEU A 130 -2.63 5.43 7.23
CA LEU A 130 -1.36 5.83 7.83
C LEU A 130 -1.52 6.11 9.34
N THR A 131 -2.60 6.79 9.72
CA THR A 131 -2.92 7.03 11.14
C THR A 131 -3.11 5.71 11.88
N LEU A 132 -3.82 4.76 11.28
CA LEU A 132 -4.04 3.44 11.87
C LEU A 132 -2.75 2.64 12.02
N VAL A 133 -1.85 2.69 11.03
CA VAL A 133 -0.50 2.09 11.08
C VAL A 133 0.33 2.69 12.21
N LEU A 134 0.30 4.02 12.38
CA LEU A 134 0.99 4.70 13.48
C LEU A 134 0.42 4.29 14.84
N VAL A 135 -0.89 4.29 15.00
CA VAL A 135 -1.56 3.85 16.24
C VAL A 135 -1.18 2.41 16.58
N ASN A 136 -1.19 1.50 15.61
CA ASN A 136 -0.76 0.12 15.82
C ASN A 136 0.71 0.03 16.28
N CYS A 137 1.59 0.85 15.72
CA CYS A 137 2.99 0.91 16.15
C CYS A 137 3.10 1.41 17.60
N LEU A 138 2.34 2.44 17.99
CA LEU A 138 2.29 2.89 19.39
C LEU A 138 1.79 1.79 20.32
N VAL A 139 0.78 1.02 19.92
CA VAL A 139 0.27 -0.13 20.69
C VAL A 139 1.36 -1.18 20.87
N VAL A 140 2.11 -1.53 19.82
CA VAL A 140 3.23 -2.48 19.92
C VAL A 140 4.33 -1.97 20.86
N MET A 141 4.72 -0.70 20.75
CA MET A 141 5.70 -0.10 21.66
C MET A 141 5.22 -0.12 23.11
N PHE A 142 3.94 0.17 23.34
CA PHE A 142 3.32 0.11 24.65
C PHE A 142 3.35 -1.32 25.22
N LEU A 143 2.95 -2.33 24.45
CA LEU A 143 2.97 -3.73 24.87
C LEU A 143 4.41 -4.22 25.13
N GLY A 144 5.37 -3.79 24.32
CA GLY A 144 6.79 -4.07 24.53
C GLY A 144 7.32 -3.48 25.83
N GLY A 145 7.03 -2.19 26.09
CA GLY A 145 7.40 -1.53 27.34
C GLY A 145 6.71 -2.15 28.56
N LEU A 146 5.43 -2.53 28.41
CA LEU A 146 4.67 -3.22 29.43
C LEU A 146 5.31 -4.56 29.81
N SER A 147 5.83 -5.31 28.84
CA SER A 147 6.51 -6.58 29.10
C SER A 147 7.74 -6.43 30.00
N LEU A 148 8.48 -5.32 29.88
CA LEU A 148 9.62 -5.03 30.75
C LEU A 148 9.16 -4.56 32.13
N TYR A 149 8.11 -3.74 32.17
CA TYR A 149 7.57 -3.19 33.41
C TYR A 149 7.08 -4.31 34.35
N THR A 150 6.39 -5.31 33.81
CA THR A 150 5.79 -6.39 34.61
C THR A 150 6.79 -7.41 35.16
N ILE A 151 8.06 -7.35 34.73
CA ILE A 151 9.17 -8.07 35.37
C ILE A 151 9.41 -7.54 36.79
N ALA A 152 9.45 -6.22 36.94
CA ALA A 152 9.73 -5.56 38.22
C ALA A 152 8.46 -5.30 39.04
N TYR A 153 7.35 -5.01 38.36
CA TYR A 153 6.09 -4.58 38.99
C TYR A 153 4.93 -5.39 38.44
N ARG A 154 4.60 -6.48 39.14
CA ARG A 154 3.42 -7.28 38.78
C ARG A 154 2.14 -6.48 39.02
N VAL A 155 1.25 -6.52 38.04
CA VAL A 155 -0.08 -5.93 38.15
C VAL A 155 -0.94 -6.83 39.06
N PRO A 156 -1.41 -6.34 40.21
CA PRO A 156 -2.13 -7.17 41.19
C PRO A 156 -3.62 -7.35 40.87
N VAL A 157 -4.13 -6.66 39.85
CA VAL A 157 -5.55 -6.70 39.47
C VAL A 157 -5.84 -7.95 38.63
N GLU A 158 -6.74 -8.81 39.10
CA GLU A 158 -7.05 -10.10 38.45
C GLU A 158 -7.54 -9.96 36.99
N SER A 159 -8.36 -8.95 36.70
CA SER A 159 -8.84 -8.68 35.33
C SER A 159 -7.73 -8.25 34.37
N LEU A 160 -6.60 -7.77 34.90
CA LEU A 160 -5.41 -7.38 34.13
C LEU A 160 -4.25 -8.38 34.30
N ALA A 161 -4.52 -9.58 34.83
CA ALA A 161 -3.49 -10.61 35.02
C ALA A 161 -2.78 -11.01 33.72
N TRP A 162 -3.45 -10.85 32.57
CA TRP A 162 -2.88 -11.07 31.24
C TRP A 162 -1.66 -10.18 30.95
N MET A 163 -1.57 -9.00 31.55
CA MET A 163 -0.44 -8.07 31.38
C MET A 163 0.86 -8.62 31.98
N ASN A 164 0.75 -9.54 32.94
CA ASN A 164 1.91 -10.20 33.55
C ASN A 164 2.39 -11.42 32.74
N SER A 165 1.71 -11.77 31.64
CA SER A 165 2.05 -12.94 30.83
C SER A 165 2.83 -12.53 29.59
N ASP A 166 4.14 -12.81 29.60
CA ASP A 166 5.05 -12.55 28.48
C ASP A 166 4.54 -13.15 27.16
N TRP A 167 3.94 -14.34 27.23
CA TRP A 167 3.38 -15.03 26.07
C TRP A 167 2.17 -14.33 25.47
N ILE A 168 1.25 -13.84 26.31
CA ILE A 168 0.07 -13.11 25.84
C ILE A 168 0.51 -11.78 25.21
N LEU A 169 1.43 -11.07 25.86
CA LEU A 169 1.98 -9.82 25.32
C LEU A 169 2.68 -10.04 23.97
N MET A 170 3.50 -11.09 23.86
CA MET A 170 4.12 -11.48 22.59
C MET A 170 3.06 -11.74 21.52
N LEU A 171 2.06 -12.58 21.79
CA LEU A 171 1.01 -12.91 20.82
C LEU A 171 0.27 -11.65 20.35
N LEU A 172 -0.09 -10.75 21.27
CA LEU A 172 -0.73 -9.48 20.93
C LEU A 172 0.15 -8.63 20.02
N ILE A 173 1.45 -8.51 20.31
CA ILE A 173 2.40 -7.77 19.45
C ILE A 173 2.39 -8.34 18.03
N TYR A 174 2.56 -9.66 17.87
CA TYR A 174 2.56 -10.29 16.55
C TYR A 174 1.20 -10.18 15.83
N ALA A 175 0.09 -10.22 16.57
CA ALA A 175 -1.24 -9.99 16.01
C ALA A 175 -1.39 -8.55 15.48
N VAL A 176 -0.90 -7.54 16.22
CA VAL A 176 -0.91 -6.15 15.75
C VAL A 176 -0.01 -5.97 14.53
N ILE A 177 1.19 -6.57 14.51
CA ILE A 177 2.10 -6.57 13.35
C ILE A 177 1.41 -7.16 12.10
N ALA A 178 0.73 -8.30 12.26
CA ALA A 178 0.00 -8.94 11.16
C ALA A 178 -1.17 -8.06 10.68
N MET A 179 -1.88 -7.41 11.60
CA MET A 179 -2.95 -6.47 11.27
C MET A 179 -2.42 -5.26 10.49
N THR A 180 -1.31 -4.66 10.93
CA THR A 180 -0.64 -3.55 10.25
C THR A 180 -0.22 -3.92 8.83
N HIS A 181 0.31 -5.13 8.63
CA HIS A 181 0.64 -5.64 7.30
C HIS A 181 -0.61 -5.83 6.41
N GLY A 182 -1.72 -6.29 7.00
CA GLY A 182 -3.00 -6.37 6.29
C GLY A 182 -3.51 -4.99 5.87
N ILE A 183 -3.43 -4.00 6.76
CA ILE A 183 -3.85 -2.62 6.50
C ILE A 183 -3.01 -2.00 5.39
N SER A 184 -1.68 -2.13 5.41
CA SER A 184 -0.83 -1.55 4.37
C SER A 184 -1.10 -2.14 2.99
N ARG A 185 -1.34 -3.44 2.91
CA ARG A 185 -1.72 -4.11 1.66
C ARG A 185 -3.08 -3.63 1.14
N LEU A 186 -4.04 -3.39 2.04
CA LEU A 186 -5.33 -2.81 1.70
C LEU A 186 -5.22 -1.36 1.25
N ASP A 187 -4.33 -0.57 1.86
CA ASP A 187 -4.08 0.82 1.49
C ASP A 187 -3.60 0.94 0.05
N GLY A 188 -2.50 0.25 -0.30
CA GLY A 188 -1.97 0.28 -1.66
C GLY A 188 -3.00 -0.20 -2.68
N TYR A 189 -3.81 -1.20 -2.32
CA TYR A 189 -4.90 -1.66 -3.16
C TYR A 189 -6.00 -0.62 -3.36
N LEU A 190 -6.51 -0.02 -2.29
CA LEU A 190 -7.58 1.00 -2.37
C LEU A 190 -7.10 2.26 -3.09
N HIS A 191 -5.84 2.64 -2.89
CA HIS A 191 -5.27 3.80 -3.55
C HIS A 191 -5.08 3.59 -5.06
N ASP A 192 -4.56 2.43 -5.49
CA ASP A 192 -4.50 2.09 -6.92
C ASP A 192 -5.91 2.18 -7.55
N LEU A 193 -6.93 1.68 -6.85
CA LEU A 193 -8.32 1.78 -7.31
C LEU A 193 -8.84 3.21 -7.36
N TYR A 194 -8.46 4.04 -6.39
CA TYR A 194 -8.83 5.45 -6.37
C TYR A 194 -8.28 6.17 -7.61
N LEU A 195 -6.98 6.00 -7.91
CA LEU A 195 -6.31 6.62 -9.05
C LEU A 195 -6.90 6.17 -10.39
N ILE A 196 -7.21 4.90 -10.55
CA ILE A 196 -7.86 4.41 -11.78
C ILE A 196 -9.28 4.99 -11.88
N GLY A 197 -9.96 5.18 -10.75
CA GLY A 197 -11.32 5.71 -10.71
C GLY A 197 -11.43 7.21 -10.91
N THR A 198 -10.34 7.96 -10.73
CA THR A 198 -10.29 9.36 -11.15
C THR A 198 -10.09 9.46 -12.66
N LEU A 199 -9.19 8.66 -13.25
CA LEU A 199 -9.01 8.60 -14.71
C LEU A 199 -10.32 8.35 -15.47
N SER A 200 -11.14 7.41 -14.99
CA SER A 200 -12.42 7.10 -15.63
C SER A 200 -13.44 8.23 -15.56
N ARG A 201 -13.31 9.14 -14.59
CA ARG A 201 -14.21 10.30 -14.44
C ARG A 201 -13.76 11.48 -15.29
N THR A 202 -12.48 11.55 -15.62
CA THR A 202 -11.90 12.63 -16.42
C THR A 202 -11.88 12.30 -17.91
N ALA A 203 -11.89 11.01 -18.28
CA ALA A 203 -11.86 10.53 -19.67
C ALA A 203 -13.25 10.33 -20.32
N GLY A 204 -14.35 10.57 -19.58
CA GLY A 204 -15.73 10.51 -20.07
C GLY A 204 -16.37 11.88 -20.06
#